data_AF-A0A968F1L6-F1
#
_entry.id   AF-A0A968F1L6-F1
#
_cell.length_a   1.000
_cell.length_b   1.000
_cell.length_c   1.000
_cell.angle_alpha   90.00
_cell.angle_beta   90.00
_cell.angle_gamma   90.00
#
_symmetry.space_group_name_H-M   'P 1'
#
loop_
_entity.id
_entity.type
_entity.pdbx_description
1 polymer ?
#
loop_
_entity_poly.entity_id
_entity_poly.type
_entity_poly.pdbx_seq_one_letter_code
_entity_poly.pdbx_strand_id
1 'polypeptide(L)'
;MNFKNFLNFERMVTPVIIKILFFIGLILVAITSIGIFFSGIIGGFGDGGFLSILVGLIGGPLTFILGALMVRIYSELLILLFRMNESLTDIKELLKKE
;
A
#
# COMPACT_ATOMS: atom_id res chain seq x y z
N MET A 1 2.16 -12.56 -21.37
CA MET A 1 3.57 -12.08 -21.28
C MET A 1 4.46 -13.27 -20.97
N ASN A 2 5.51 -13.49 -21.76
CA ASN A 2 6.45 -14.61 -21.59
C ASN A 2 7.22 -14.45 -20.27
N PHE A 3 7.20 -15.47 -19.39
CA PHE A 3 7.87 -15.48 -18.07
C PHE A 3 9.38 -15.17 -18.18
N LYS A 4 9.99 -15.48 -19.32
CA LYS A 4 11.38 -15.17 -19.68
C LYS A 4 11.73 -13.68 -19.60
N ASN A 5 10.78 -12.80 -19.96
CA ASN A 5 11.02 -11.34 -19.93
C ASN A 5 10.86 -10.75 -18.52
N PHE A 6 10.26 -11.48 -17.58
CA PHE A 6 10.09 -11.03 -16.19
C PHE A 6 11.35 -11.29 -15.34
N LEU A 7 12.20 -12.23 -15.78
CA LEU A 7 13.47 -12.59 -15.12
C LEU A 7 14.68 -11.89 -15.75
N ASN A 8 14.52 -11.22 -16.89
CA ASN A 8 15.55 -10.36 -17.44
C ASN A 8 15.53 -9.02 -16.70
N PHE A 9 16.59 -8.74 -15.94
CA PHE A 9 16.83 -7.49 -15.20
C PHE A 9 17.08 -6.26 -16.09
N GLU A 10 16.79 -6.33 -17.39
CA GLU A 10 16.98 -5.23 -18.34
C GLU A 10 15.97 -4.09 -18.14
N ARG A 11 14.83 -4.35 -17.50
CA ARG A 11 13.89 -3.33 -17.00
C ARG A 11 13.74 -3.47 -15.51
N MET A 12 13.55 -2.35 -14.81
CA MET A 12 13.20 -2.39 -13.39
C MET A 12 11.87 -3.14 -13.24
N VAL A 13 11.93 -4.37 -12.72
CA VAL A 13 10.74 -5.18 -12.36
C VAL A 13 10.07 -4.63 -11.10
N THR A 14 10.82 -3.85 -10.31
CA THR A 14 10.43 -3.32 -9.00
C THR A 14 9.13 -2.49 -9.00
N PRO A 15 8.87 -1.57 -9.95
CA PRO A 15 7.61 -0.83 -10.00
C PRO A 15 6.38 -1.73 -10.16
N VAL A 16 6.53 -2.88 -10.83
CA VAL A 16 5.44 -3.86 -10.98
C VAL A 16 5.21 -4.61 -9.67
N ILE A 17 6.27 -5.01 -8.97
CA ILE A 17 6.19 -5.67 -7.67
C ILE A 17 5.53 -4.75 -6.63
N ILE A 18 5.87 -3.46 -6.62
CA ILE A 18 5.25 -2.49 -5.70
C ILE A 18 3.74 -2.36 -5.93
N LYS A 19 3.26 -2.44 -7.18
CA LYS A 19 1.81 -2.46 -7.45
C LYS A 19 1.12 -3.67 -6.82
N ILE A 20 1.76 -4.85 -6.87
CA ILE A 20 1.22 -6.06 -6.23
C ILE A 20 1.19 -5.87 -4.71
N LEU A 21 2.27 -5.33 -4.12
CA LEU A 21 2.34 -5.02 -2.70
C LEU A 21 1.28 -4.01 -2.26
N PHE A 22 0.98 -2.99 -3.08
CA PHE A 22 -0.11 -2.04 -2.83
C PHE A 22 -1.45 -2.74 -2.64
N PHE A 23 -1.82 -3.65 -3.55
CA PHE A 23 -3.07 -4.39 -3.44
C PHE A 23 -3.11 -5.29 -2.20
N ILE A 24 -2.00 -5.98 -1.89
CA ILE A 24 -1.90 -6.80 -0.68
C ILE A 24 -2.06 -5.92 0.57
N GLY A 25 -1.36 -4.78 0.63
CA GLY A 25 -1.46 -3.83 1.74
C GLY A 25 -2.88 -3.27 1.90
N LEU A 26 -3.55 -2.95 0.80
CA LEU A 26 -4.93 -2.47 0.82
C LEU A 26 -5.89 -3.54 1.36
N ILE A 27 -5.72 -4.80 0.96
CA ILE A 27 -6.52 -5.93 1.47
C ILE A 27 -6.26 -6.11 2.98
N LEU A 28 -5.01 -6.04 3.44
CA LEU A 28 -4.68 -6.13 4.85
C LEU A 28 -5.34 -5.02 5.66
N VAL A 29 -5.28 -3.77 5.18
CA VAL A 29 -5.97 -2.63 5.82
C VAL A 29 -7.48 -2.84 5.86
N ALA A 30 -8.07 -3.37 4.78
CA ALA A 30 -9.49 -3.69 4.75
C ALA A 30 -9.85 -4.72 5.84
N ILE A 31 -9.10 -5.83 5.93
CA ILE A 31 -9.33 -6.88 6.92
C ILE A 31 -9.15 -6.34 8.35
N THR A 32 -8.09 -5.58 8.63
CA THR A 32 -7.86 -5.03 9.97
C THR A 32 -8.93 -4.01 10.37
N SER A 33 -9.37 -3.16 9.44
CA SER A 33 -10.43 -2.18 9.71
C SER A 33 -11.77 -2.85 10.04
N ILE A 34 -12.13 -3.91 9.32
CA ILE A 34 -13.31 -4.74 9.58
C ILE A 34 -13.17 -5.45 10.94
N GLY A 35 -11.99 -5.99 11.22
CA GLY A 35 -11.68 -6.60 12.51
C GLY A 35 -11.90 -5.65 13.68
N ILE A 36 -11.36 -4.42 13.59
CA ILE A 36 -11.52 -3.37 14.60
C ILE A 36 -12.99 -2.97 14.78
N PHE A 37 -13.73 -2.85 13.67
CA PHE A 37 -15.14 -2.51 13.69
C PHE A 37 -15.96 -3.55 14.47
N PHE A 38 -15.84 -4.82 14.11
CA PHE A 38 -16.59 -5.89 14.77
C PHE A 38 -16.09 -6.16 16.20
N SER A 39 -14.77 -6.09 16.45
CA SER A 39 -14.23 -6.30 17.80
C SER A 39 -14.68 -5.22 18.77
N GLY A 40 -14.73 -3.95 18.33
CA GLY A 40 -15.19 -2.84 19.16
C GLY A 40 -16.68 -2.94 19.48
N ILE A 41 -17.51 -3.33 18.50
CA ILE A 41 -18.95 -3.53 18.72
C ILE A 41 -19.20 -4.72 19.65
N ILE A 42 -18.67 -5.90 19.34
CA ILE A 42 -18.90 -7.12 20.12
C ILE A 42 -18.34 -6.97 21.55
N GLY A 43 -17.14 -6.41 21.68
CA GLY A 43 -16.52 -6.17 22.99
C GLY A 43 -17.26 -5.15 23.84
N GLY A 44 -17.91 -4.16 23.22
CA GLY A 44 -18.68 -3.14 23.92
C GLY A 44 -20.03 -3.61 24.47
N PHE A 45 -20.65 -4.63 23.89
CA PHE A 45 -21.83 -5.29 24.45
C PHE A 45 -21.50 -6.26 25.60
N GLY A 46 -20.23 -6.66 25.74
CA GLY A 46 -19.73 -7.46 26.86
C GLY A 46 -19.23 -6.57 28.01
N ASP A 47 -17.92 -6.55 28.22
CA ASP A 47 -17.26 -5.83 29.33
C ASP A 47 -16.77 -4.41 28.96
N GLY A 48 -16.65 -4.08 27.67
CA GLY A 48 -16.00 -2.85 27.20
C GLY A 48 -16.83 -1.57 27.34
N GLY A 49 -18.15 -1.72 27.56
CA GLY A 49 -19.08 -0.60 27.68
C GLY A 49 -19.17 0.28 26.42
N PHE A 50 -19.79 1.46 26.58
CA PHE A 50 -20.07 2.39 25.48
C PHE A 50 -18.81 2.88 24.74
N LEU A 51 -17.68 3.01 25.44
CA LEU A 51 -16.43 3.49 24.85
C LEU A 51 -15.88 2.53 23.79
N SER A 52 -15.94 1.22 24.03
CA SER A 52 -15.49 0.22 23.04
C SER A 52 -16.35 0.22 21.77
N ILE A 53 -17.66 0.43 21.90
CA ILE A 53 -18.57 0.55 20.75
C ILE A 53 -18.19 1.78 19.91
N LEU A 54 -17.92 2.91 20.56
CA LEU A 54 -17.50 4.14 19.88
C LEU A 54 -16.18 3.96 19.13
N VAL A 55 -15.21 3.28 19.75
CA VAL A 55 -13.92 2.94 19.13
C VAL A 55 -14.10 2.00 17.93
N GLY A 56 -14.98 1.00 18.00
CA GLY A 56 -15.27 0.15 16.85
C GLY A 56 -15.92 0.91 15.71
N LEU A 57 -16.98 1.66 16.00
CA LEU A 57 -17.81 2.36 15.03
C LEU A 57 -17.06 3.49 14.30
N ILE A 58 -16.24 4.26 15.02
CA ILE A 58 -15.47 5.37 14.44
C ILE A 58 -14.06 4.92 14.05
N GLY A 59 -13.40 4.16 14.92
CA GLY A 59 -12.03 3.72 14.71
C GLY A 59 -11.87 2.74 13.56
N GLY A 60 -12.84 1.86 13.28
CA GLY A 60 -12.80 0.97 12.12
C GLY A 60 -12.72 1.74 10.79
N PRO A 61 -13.73 2.54 10.43
CA PRO A 61 -13.72 3.35 9.21
C PRO A 61 -12.55 4.34 9.13
N LEU A 62 -12.19 4.97 10.25
CA LEU A 62 -11.06 5.88 10.30
C LEU A 62 -9.74 5.16 9.99
N THR A 63 -9.55 3.97 10.55
CA THR A 63 -8.37 3.13 10.28
C THR A 63 -8.32 2.70 8.82
N PHE A 64 -9.46 2.41 8.19
CA PHE A 64 -9.51 2.09 6.77
C PHE A 64 -9.05 3.27 5.91
N ILE A 65 -9.59 4.46 6.15
CA ILE A 65 -9.27 5.67 5.37
C ILE A 65 -7.79 6.03 5.54
N LEU A 66 -7.31 6.13 6.78
CA LEU A 66 -5.93 6.48 7.07
C LEU A 66 -4.96 5.40 6.60
N GLY A 67 -5.28 4.12 6.84
CA GLY A 67 -4.46 2.99 6.42
C GLY A 67 -4.34 2.90 4.89
N ALA A 68 -5.46 3.06 4.17
CA ALA A 68 -5.46 3.03 2.70
C ALA A 68 -4.67 4.22 2.12
N LEU A 69 -4.83 5.41 2.72
CA LEU A 69 -4.06 6.59 2.34
C LEU A 69 -2.56 6.37 2.56
N MET A 70 -2.16 5.82 3.71
CA MET A 70 -0.76 5.52 4.01
C MET A 70 -0.18 4.51 3.02
N VAL A 71 -0.86 3.38 2.78
CA VAL A 71 -0.42 2.36 1.81
C VAL A 71 -0.22 2.97 0.42
N ARG A 72 -1.12 3.88 0.01
CA ARG A 72 -1.00 4.60 -1.26
C ARG A 72 0.22 5.52 -1.30
N ILE A 73 0.39 6.38 -0.30
CA ILE A 73 1.51 7.33 -0.24
C ILE A 73 2.85 6.58 -0.25
N TYR A 74 3.00 5.56 0.60
CA TYR A 74 4.23 4.76 0.63
C TYR A 74 4.50 4.07 -0.72
N SER A 75 3.48 3.51 -1.37
CA SER A 75 3.64 2.85 -2.67
C SER A 75 4.03 3.85 -3.78
N GLU A 76 3.42 5.04 -3.79
CA GLU A 76 3.75 6.12 -4.73
C GLU A 76 5.19 6.60 -4.54
N LEU A 77 5.64 6.81 -3.30
CA LEU A 77 7.01 7.20 -2.98
C LEU A 77 8.03 6.15 -3.42
N LEU A 78 7.75 4.86 -3.19
CA LEU A 78 8.64 3.78 -3.64
C LEU A 78 8.76 3.76 -5.17
N ILE A 79 7.64 3.84 -5.90
CA ILE A 79 7.65 3.86 -7.38
C ILE A 79 8.37 5.11 -7.91
N LEU A 80 8.18 6.27 -7.27
CA LEU A 80 8.79 7.53 -7.66
C LEU A 80 10.33 7.44 -7.65
N LEU A 81 10.92 6.82 -6.63
CA LEU A 81 12.37 6.63 -6.54
C LEU A 81 12.94 5.82 -7.71
N PHE A 82 12.26 4.74 -8.10
CA PHE A 82 12.68 3.95 -9.26
C PHE A 82 12.53 4.73 -10.56
N ARG A 83 11.43 5.47 -10.72
CA ARG A 83 11.21 6.33 -11.89
C ARG A 83 12.27 7.41 -12.02
N MET A 84 12.66 8.05 -10.90
CA MET A 84 13.75 9.03 -10.90
C MET A 84 15.07 8.40 -11.38
N ASN A 85 15.38 7.18 -10.96
CA ASN A 85 16.60 6.48 -11.39
C ASN A 85 16.57 6.18 -12.91
N GLU A 86 15.43 5.72 -13.44
CA GLU A 86 15.25 5.56 -14.89
C GLU A 86 15.48 6.88 -15.63
N SER A 87 14.85 7.97 -15.19
CA SER A 87 15.02 9.29 -15.82
C SER A 87 16.47 9.80 -15.79
N LEU A 88 17.20 9.56 -14.69
CA LEU A 88 18.62 9.90 -14.61
C LEU A 88 19.48 9.05 -15.56
N THR A 89 19.13 7.78 -15.72
CA THR A 89 19.79 6.88 -16.67
C THR A 89 19.57 7.33 -18.12
N ASP A 90 18.34 7.72 -18.45
CA ASP A 90 17.99 8.26 -19.77
C ASP A 90 18.78 9.54 -20.10
N ILE A 91 18.87 10.48 -19.15
CA ILE A 91 19.65 11.72 -19.33
C ILE A 91 21.13 11.40 -19.57
N LYS A 92 21.70 10.44 -18.84
CA LYS A 92 23.09 10.00 -19.00
C LYS A 92 23.35 9.39 -20.38
N GLU A 93 22.40 8.62 -20.92
CA GLU A 93 22.52 8.04 -22.26
C GLU A 93 22.43 9.09 -23.36
N LEU A 94 21.54 10.08 -23.21
CA LEU A 94 21.41 11.21 -24.14
C LEU A 94 22.71 12.01 -24.24
N LEU A 95 23.32 12.35 -23.10
CA LEU A 95 24.61 13.08 -23.05
C LEU A 95 25.80 12.28 -23.61
N LYS A 96 25.70 10.95 -23.68
CA LYS A 96 26.76 10.09 -24.24
C LYS A 96 26.71 9.99 -25.77
N LYS A 97 25.58 10.35 -26.37
CA LYS A 97 25.37 10.33 -27.82
C LYS A 97 25.74 11.63 -28.51
N GLU A 98 25.84 12.73 -27.74
CA GLU A 98 26.44 14.00 -28.17
C GLU A 98 27.96 13.97 -28.02
#